data_AF-A3Z2P9-F1
#
_entry.id   AF-A3Z2P9-F1
#
_cell.length_a   1.000
_cell.length_b   1.000
_cell.length_c   1.000
_cell.angle_alpha   90.00
_cell.angle_beta   90.00
_cell.angle_gamma   90.00
#
_symmetry.space_group_name_H-M   'P 1'
#
loop_
_entity.id
_entity.type
_entity.pdbx_description
1 polymer ?
#
loop_
_entity_poly.entity_id
_entity_poly.type
_entity_poly.pdbx_seq_one_letter_code
_entity_poly.pdbx_strand_id
1 'polypeptide(L)'
;MLFQRADVVTANAQGTLDSLRAITSLKHLMLLPNPLPRVAVGPSKVGQNYGFLTIARAVQQKGLDLLIEAFAVVLDGSESMDSWSLTLVGDGPERVGLEALAERCGVRHRVRFLGHCHDVHAELAAAAVFVLPSRKEG
;
A
#
# COMPACT_ATOMS: atom_id res chain seq x y z
N MET A 1 -6.32 -27.67 17.14
CA MET A 1 -5.63 -26.46 16.64
C MET A 1 -4.29 -26.87 16.02
N LEU A 2 -3.93 -26.35 14.84
CA LEU A 2 -2.78 -26.79 14.01
C LEU A 2 -1.39 -26.70 14.69
N PHE A 3 -1.24 -25.94 15.78
CA PHE A 3 0.07 -25.55 16.31
C PHE A 3 0.54 -26.33 17.56
N GLN A 4 -0.22 -27.30 18.06
CA GLN A 4 0.10 -27.96 19.35
C GLN A 4 1.40 -28.79 19.36
N ARG A 5 1.95 -29.12 18.18
CA ARG A 5 3.19 -29.89 18.04
C ARG A 5 4.36 -29.05 17.53
N ALA A 6 4.19 -27.75 17.37
CA ALA A 6 5.28 -26.87 16.93
C ALA A 6 6.22 -26.56 18.11
N ASP A 7 7.53 -26.61 17.87
CA ASP A 7 8.54 -26.25 18.86
C ASP A 7 8.51 -24.74 19.17
N VAL A 8 8.29 -23.92 18.14
CA VAL A 8 8.14 -22.47 18.23
C VAL A 8 7.14 -22.00 17.16
N VAL A 9 6.30 -21.03 17.50
CA VAL A 9 5.48 -20.30 16.53
C VAL A 9 5.97 -18.86 16.45
N THR A 10 6.30 -18.41 15.25
CA THR A 10 6.80 -17.05 15.01
C THR A 10 5.72 -16.15 14.43
N ALA A 11 5.71 -14.88 14.82
CA ALA A 11 4.91 -13.83 14.18
C ALA A 11 5.82 -12.72 13.66
N ASN A 12 5.43 -12.10 12.56
CA ASN A 12 6.11 -10.96 11.92
C ASN A 12 5.89 -9.62 12.63
N ALA A 13 4.81 -9.50 13.41
CA ALA A 13 4.40 -8.26 14.09
C ALA A 13 3.98 -8.52 15.54
N GLN A 14 4.21 -7.53 16.40
CA GLN A 14 3.89 -7.62 17.83
C GLN A 14 2.38 -7.81 18.07
N GLY A 15 1.53 -7.11 17.33
CA GLY A 15 0.07 -7.24 17.47
C GLY A 15 -0.46 -8.63 17.11
N THR A 16 0.16 -9.29 16.12
CA THR A 16 -0.14 -10.69 15.78
C THR A 16 0.26 -11.63 16.93
N LEU A 17 1.42 -11.38 17.53
CA LEU A 17 1.90 -12.15 18.70
C LEU A 17 0.95 -11.99 19.89
N ASP A 18 0.47 -10.79 20.16
CA ASP A 18 -0.45 -10.51 21.27
C ASP A 18 -1.82 -11.15 21.04
N SER A 19 -2.30 -11.12 19.79
CA SER A 19 -3.52 -11.83 19.39
C SER A 19 -3.39 -13.34 19.60
N LEU A 20 -2.24 -13.93 19.25
CA LEU A 20 -1.97 -15.36 19.45
C LEU A 20 -1.90 -15.73 20.93
N ARG A 21 -1.35 -14.87 21.79
CA ARG A 21 -1.34 -15.07 23.25
C ARG A 21 -2.75 -15.05 23.84
N ALA A 22 -3.63 -14.22 23.30
CA ALA A 22 -5.02 -14.11 23.78
C ALA A 22 -5.88 -15.33 23.42
N ILE A 23 -5.58 -16.02 22.31
CA ILE A 23 -6.42 -17.10 21.78
C ILE A 23 -5.77 -18.49 21.85
N THR A 24 -4.53 -18.60 22.32
CA THR A 24 -3.80 -19.88 22.43
C THR A 24 -3.05 -20.00 23.76
N SER A 25 -2.77 -21.22 24.19
CA SER A 25 -1.94 -21.53 25.36
C SER A 25 -0.47 -21.87 24.99
N LEU A 26 -0.03 -21.46 23.79
CA LEU A 26 1.31 -21.75 23.29
C LEU A 26 2.37 -21.05 24.16
N LYS A 27 3.34 -21.82 24.62
CA LYS A 27 4.44 -21.32 25.48
C LYS A 27 5.58 -20.68 24.70
N HIS A 28 5.76 -21.09 23.43
CA HIS A 28 6.88 -20.68 22.60
C HIS A 28 6.40 -19.83 21.43
N LEU A 29 6.14 -18.57 21.73
CA LEU A 29 5.76 -17.53 20.76
C LEU A 29 6.91 -16.53 20.62
N MET A 30 7.41 -16.32 19.40
CA MET A 30 8.52 -15.40 19.13
C MET A 30 8.19 -14.36 18.07
N LEU A 31 8.66 -13.14 18.26
CA LEU A 31 8.64 -12.10 17.22
C LEU A 31 9.83 -12.33 16.29
N LEU A 32 9.55 -12.56 15.00
CA LEU A 32 10.55 -12.65 13.95
C LEU A 32 10.08 -11.77 12.79
N PRO A 33 10.49 -10.48 12.75
CA PRO A 33 10.11 -9.59 11.68
C PRO A 33 10.76 -10.04 10.36
N ASN A 34 10.07 -9.76 9.24
CA ASN A 34 10.63 -10.04 7.93
C ASN A 34 11.89 -9.19 7.69
N PRO A 35 12.97 -9.76 7.14
CA PRO A 35 14.19 -9.00 6.86
C PRO A 35 13.89 -7.89 5.85
N LEU A 36 14.36 -6.69 6.14
CA LEU A 36 14.32 -5.57 5.21
C LEU A 36 15.60 -5.57 4.38
N PRO A 37 15.50 -5.44 3.04
CA PRO A 37 16.68 -5.26 2.21
C PRO A 37 17.36 -3.94 2.56
N ARG A 38 18.69 -3.91 2.47
CA ARG A 38 19.45 -2.67 2.68
C ARG A 38 19.30 -1.79 1.45
N VAL A 39 18.47 -0.77 1.55
CA VAL A 39 18.22 0.17 0.43
C VAL A 39 19.23 1.30 0.49
N ALA A 40 19.95 1.54 -0.61
CA ALA A 40 20.78 2.73 -0.76
C ALA A 40 19.85 3.95 -0.89
N VAL A 41 19.89 4.85 0.09
CA VAL A 41 19.10 6.08 0.05
C VAL A 41 19.86 7.09 -0.81
N GLY A 42 19.39 7.31 -2.04
CA GLY A 42 19.87 8.40 -2.89
C GLY A 42 19.31 9.76 -2.44
N PRO A 43 19.84 10.87 -2.98
CA PRO A 43 19.27 12.20 -2.70
C PRO A 43 17.79 12.22 -3.10
N SER A 44 16.95 12.66 -2.18
CA SER A 44 15.51 12.75 -2.39
C SER A 44 15.20 13.89 -3.37
N LYS A 45 14.36 13.63 -4.38
CA LYS A 45 13.81 14.68 -5.26
C LYS A 45 12.52 15.29 -4.68
N VAL A 46 12.27 15.11 -3.38
CA VAL A 46 11.12 15.70 -2.66
C VAL A 46 11.03 17.19 -2.96
N GLY A 47 9.85 17.63 -3.39
CA GLY A 47 9.56 19.01 -3.77
C GLY A 47 9.62 19.31 -5.27
N GLN A 48 10.07 18.38 -6.12
CA GLN A 48 10.04 18.55 -7.58
C GLN A 48 8.82 17.90 -8.26
N ASN A 49 8.09 17.05 -7.55
CA ASN A 49 6.87 16.38 -8.03
C ASN A 49 5.80 16.39 -6.93
N TYR A 50 4.57 16.74 -7.32
CA TYR A 50 3.39 16.69 -6.45
C TYR A 50 2.61 15.41 -6.80
N GLY A 51 2.77 14.36 -6.00
CA GLY A 51 2.17 13.07 -6.34
C GLY A 51 2.06 12.11 -5.17
N PHE A 52 0.90 11.44 -5.11
CA PHE A 52 0.66 10.28 -4.27
C PHE A 52 1.11 9.01 -5.00
N LEU A 53 1.65 8.07 -4.25
CA LEU A 53 2.05 6.75 -4.75
C LEU A 53 1.49 5.65 -3.86
N THR A 54 0.99 4.59 -4.50
CA THR A 54 0.68 3.33 -3.83
C THR A 54 1.33 2.18 -4.59
N ILE A 55 1.94 1.25 -3.86
CA ILE A 55 2.49 -0.01 -4.39
C ILE A 55 1.73 -1.15 -3.72
N ALA A 56 0.82 -1.80 -4.46
CA ALA A 56 -0.01 -2.88 -3.96
C ALA A 56 -0.63 -3.71 -5.09
N ARG A 57 -0.96 -4.97 -4.83
CA ARG A 57 -1.81 -5.75 -5.75
C ARG A 57 -3.18 -5.08 -5.88
N ALA A 58 -3.72 -5.03 -7.09
CA ALA A 58 -5.07 -4.51 -7.38
C ALA A 58 -6.14 -5.54 -6.97
N VAL A 59 -6.39 -5.61 -5.66
CA VAL A 59 -7.40 -6.46 -5.03
C VAL A 59 -8.16 -5.65 -3.99
N GLN A 60 -9.43 -5.99 -3.74
CA GLN A 60 -10.32 -5.27 -2.83
C GLN A 60 -9.71 -5.05 -1.42
N GLN A 61 -8.96 -6.02 -0.90
CA GLN A 61 -8.29 -5.91 0.40
C GLN A 61 -7.39 -4.66 0.50
N LYS A 62 -6.75 -4.27 -0.60
CA LYS A 62 -5.77 -3.18 -0.62
C LYS A 62 -6.40 -1.78 -0.72
N GLY A 63 -7.71 -1.68 -0.86
CA GLY A 63 -8.46 -0.42 -0.69
C GLY A 63 -8.15 0.66 -1.74
N LEU A 64 -7.70 0.27 -2.94
CA LEU A 64 -7.33 1.23 -3.99
C LEU A 64 -8.55 2.02 -4.52
N ASP A 65 -9.73 1.43 -4.41
CA ASP A 65 -11.03 2.07 -4.67
C ASP A 65 -11.22 3.31 -3.79
N LEU A 66 -11.05 3.15 -2.48
CA LEU A 66 -11.18 4.22 -1.49
C LEU A 66 -10.19 5.36 -1.75
N LEU A 67 -8.97 5.02 -2.18
CA LEU A 67 -7.96 6.03 -2.50
C LEU A 67 -8.32 6.85 -3.74
N ILE A 68 -8.85 6.22 -4.79
CA ILE A 68 -9.29 6.94 -5.99
C ILE A 68 -10.43 7.90 -5.63
N GLU A 69 -11.40 7.45 -4.84
CA GLU A 69 -12.52 8.28 -4.39
C GLU A 69 -12.04 9.46 -3.52
N ALA A 70 -11.17 9.19 -2.54
CA ALA A 70 -10.60 10.23 -1.69
C ALA A 70 -9.78 11.24 -2.50
N PHE A 71 -9.02 10.77 -3.50
CA PHE A 71 -8.26 11.64 -4.39
C PHE A 71 -9.19 12.58 -5.18
N ALA A 72 -10.32 12.08 -5.69
CA ALA A 72 -11.30 12.91 -6.38
C ALA A 72 -11.90 14.00 -5.49
N VAL A 73 -12.25 13.66 -4.24
CA VAL A 73 -12.77 14.64 -3.27
C VAL A 73 -11.75 15.74 -2.97
N VAL A 74 -10.47 15.38 -2.81
CA VAL A 74 -9.42 16.35 -2.52
C VAL A 74 -9.14 17.28 -3.69
N LEU A 75 -9.21 16.77 -4.93
CA LEU A 75 -9.03 17.60 -6.14
C LEU A 75 -10.16 18.61 -6.34
N ASP A 76 -11.41 18.23 -6.06
CA ASP A 76 -12.57 19.12 -6.22
C ASP A 76 -12.56 20.27 -5.19
N GLY A 77 -12.00 20.03 -4.00
CA GLY A 77 -12.02 20.98 -2.88
C GLY A 77 -10.84 21.95 -2.81
N SER A 78 -9.83 21.89 -3.70
CA SER A 78 -8.63 22.74 -3.56
C SER A 78 -7.89 23.02 -4.88
N GLU A 79 -7.81 24.30 -5.26
CA GLU A 79 -6.99 24.77 -6.40
C GLU A 79 -5.49 24.44 -6.22
N SER A 80 -5.01 24.35 -4.96
CA SER A 80 -3.61 24.01 -4.67
C SER A 80 -3.25 22.55 -5.01
N MET A 81 -4.25 21.72 -5.29
CA MET A 81 -4.10 20.31 -5.64
C MET A 81 -4.08 20.07 -7.16
N ASP A 82 -4.17 21.12 -7.98
CA ASP A 82 -4.28 20.96 -9.43
C ASP A 82 -3.09 20.30 -10.13
N SER A 83 -1.90 20.44 -9.55
CA SER A 83 -0.67 19.81 -10.04
C SER A 83 -0.47 18.39 -9.52
N TRP A 84 -1.35 17.89 -8.65
CA TRP A 84 -1.15 16.59 -8.00
C TRP A 84 -1.63 15.43 -8.88
N SER A 85 -0.86 14.34 -8.82
CA SER A 85 -1.17 13.08 -9.50
C SER A 85 -1.24 11.92 -8.51
N LEU A 86 -1.89 10.83 -8.93
CA LEU A 86 -1.92 9.57 -8.20
C LEU A 86 -1.29 8.48 -9.06
N THR A 87 -0.25 7.82 -8.55
CA THR A 87 0.41 6.69 -9.20
C THR A 87 0.08 5.41 -8.45
N LEU A 88 -0.49 4.44 -9.16
CA LEU A 88 -0.85 3.12 -8.66
C LEU A 88 0.05 2.07 -9.34
N VAL A 89 0.87 1.42 -8.53
CA VAL A 89 1.83 0.39 -8.95
C VAL A 89 1.37 -0.97 -8.44
N GLY A 90 1.38 -1.95 -9.33
CA GLY A 90 0.90 -3.30 -9.11
C GLY A 90 -0.24 -3.67 -10.06
N ASP A 91 -0.54 -4.95 -10.11
CA ASP A 91 -1.60 -5.50 -10.95
C ASP A 91 -2.52 -6.42 -10.12
N GLY A 92 -3.63 -6.82 -10.72
CA GLY A 92 -4.61 -7.69 -10.09
C GLY A 92 -5.99 -7.62 -10.76
N PRO A 93 -6.89 -8.52 -10.34
CA PRO A 93 -8.21 -8.66 -10.96
C PRO A 93 -9.06 -7.38 -10.93
N GLU A 94 -8.84 -6.50 -9.96
CA GLU A 94 -9.62 -5.26 -9.83
C GLU A 94 -9.14 -4.13 -10.74
N ARG A 95 -8.02 -4.29 -11.48
CA ARG A 95 -7.41 -3.17 -12.24
C ARG A 95 -8.40 -2.47 -13.17
N VAL A 96 -9.14 -3.25 -13.98
CA VAL A 96 -10.12 -2.71 -14.94
C VAL A 96 -11.25 -1.96 -14.21
N GLY A 97 -11.71 -2.51 -13.07
CA GLY A 97 -12.74 -1.86 -12.25
C GLY A 97 -12.27 -0.54 -11.64
N LEU A 98 -11.01 -0.47 -11.22
CA LEU A 98 -10.38 0.73 -10.68
C LEU A 98 -10.17 1.81 -11.75
N GLU A 99 -9.79 1.43 -12.97
CA GLU A 99 -9.70 2.37 -14.09
C GLU A 99 -11.07 2.98 -14.43
N ALA A 100 -12.10 2.15 -14.52
CA ALA A 100 -13.46 2.62 -14.73
C ALA A 100 -13.97 3.49 -13.56
N LEU A 101 -13.56 3.19 -12.31
CA LEU A 101 -13.86 4.06 -11.17
C LEU A 101 -13.21 5.43 -11.31
N ALA A 102 -11.93 5.48 -11.67
CA ALA A 102 -11.23 6.75 -11.89
C ALA A 102 -11.86 7.58 -13.02
N GLU A 103 -12.40 6.93 -14.05
CA GLU A 103 -13.20 7.60 -15.10
C GLU A 103 -14.50 8.18 -14.55
N ARG A 104 -15.27 7.39 -13.80
CA ARG A 104 -16.53 7.85 -13.19
C ARG A 104 -16.31 9.01 -12.21
N CYS A 105 -15.20 8.99 -11.49
CA CYS A 105 -14.80 10.07 -10.58
C CYS A 105 -14.20 11.29 -11.30
N GLY A 106 -14.04 11.26 -12.63
CA GLY A 106 -13.48 12.38 -13.41
C GLY A 106 -11.97 12.57 -13.28
N VAL A 107 -11.27 11.74 -12.50
CA VAL A 107 -9.84 11.88 -12.18
C VAL A 107 -8.91 11.01 -13.01
N ARG A 108 -9.44 10.20 -13.94
CA ARG A 108 -8.64 9.25 -14.74
C ARG A 108 -7.39 9.85 -15.37
N HIS A 109 -7.48 11.09 -15.83
CA HIS A 109 -6.38 11.84 -16.46
C HIS A 109 -5.22 12.17 -15.50
N ARG A 110 -5.46 12.14 -14.19
CA ARG A 110 -4.46 12.34 -13.12
C ARG A 110 -4.05 11.06 -12.41
N VAL A 111 -4.63 9.91 -12.78
CA VAL A 111 -4.26 8.59 -12.22
C VAL A 111 -3.42 7.81 -13.22
N ARG A 112 -2.19 7.46 -12.82
CA ARG A 112 -1.28 6.57 -13.56
C ARG A 112 -1.39 5.15 -13.00
N PHE A 113 -1.86 4.22 -13.83
CA PHE A 113 -1.82 2.79 -13.53
C PHE A 113 -0.58 2.19 -14.22
N LEU A 114 0.45 1.82 -13.45
CA LEU A 114 1.70 1.30 -14.01
C LEU A 114 1.72 -0.22 -14.18
N GLY A 115 0.72 -0.92 -13.65
CA GLY A 115 0.71 -2.38 -13.62
C GLY A 115 1.87 -2.94 -12.78
N HIS A 116 2.29 -4.17 -13.05
CA HIS A 116 3.43 -4.77 -12.37
C HIS A 116 4.73 -4.03 -12.73
N CYS A 117 5.45 -3.56 -11.71
CA CYS A 117 6.73 -2.90 -11.85
C CYS A 117 7.81 -3.66 -11.07
N HIS A 118 8.90 -4.03 -11.75
CA HIS A 118 10.00 -4.77 -11.14
C HIS A 118 10.88 -3.90 -10.25
N ASP A 119 11.08 -2.63 -10.61
CA ASP A 119 11.85 -1.66 -9.84
C ASP A 119 10.99 -0.44 -9.48
N VAL A 120 10.54 -0.42 -8.24
CA VAL A 120 9.69 0.64 -7.69
C VAL A 120 10.48 1.79 -7.08
N HIS A 121 11.82 1.71 -7.02
CA HIS A 121 12.65 2.69 -6.32
C HIS A 121 12.58 4.07 -6.98
N ALA A 122 12.50 4.12 -8.30
CA ALA A 122 12.36 5.38 -9.04
C ALA A 122 11.03 6.08 -8.72
N GLU A 123 9.92 5.33 -8.67
CA GLU A 123 8.61 5.88 -8.34
C GLU A 123 8.56 6.32 -6.86
N LEU A 124 9.13 5.52 -5.94
CA LEU A 124 9.26 5.89 -4.53
C LEU A 124 10.07 7.18 -4.33
N ALA A 125 11.17 7.34 -5.06
CA ALA A 125 12.01 8.53 -4.98
C ALA A 125 11.37 9.78 -5.61
N ALA A 126 10.41 9.58 -6.53
CA ALA A 126 9.70 10.64 -7.23
C ALA A 126 8.40 11.07 -6.52
N ALA A 127 7.81 10.22 -5.70
CA ALA A 127 6.57 10.50 -4.99
C ALA A 127 6.79 11.49 -3.84
N ALA A 128 5.82 12.39 -3.64
CA ALA A 128 5.79 13.26 -2.46
C ALA A 128 5.25 12.52 -1.23
N VAL A 129 4.26 11.65 -1.45
CA VAL A 129 3.56 10.93 -0.38
C VAL A 129 3.30 9.49 -0.81
N PHE A 130 3.68 8.53 0.04
CA PHE A 130 3.26 7.14 -0.10
C PHE A 130 1.96 6.90 0.69
N VAL A 131 0.97 6.26 0.07
CA VAL A 131 -0.33 5.96 0.67
C VAL A 131 -0.61 4.46 0.57
N LEU A 132 -1.02 3.84 1.67
CA LEU A 132 -1.45 2.44 1.72
C LEU A 132 -2.83 2.35 2.39
N PRO A 133 -3.93 2.40 1.62
CA PRO A 133 -5.31 2.45 2.14
C PRO A 133 -5.86 1.05 2.49
N SER A 134 -4.97 0.16 2.94
CA SER A 134 -5.29 -1.26 3.09
C SER A 134 -6.33 -1.51 4.18
N ARG A 135 -7.34 -2.33 3.85
CA ARG A 135 -8.42 -2.69 4.78
C ARG A 135 -7.95 -3.71 5.81
N LYS A 136 -6.89 -4.48 5.51
CA LYS A 136 -6.26 -5.47 6.39
C LYS A 136 -4.77 -5.58 6.07
N GLU A 137 -3.94 -5.35 7.08
CA GLU A 137 -2.51 -5.71 7.10
C GLU A 137 -2.28 -6.85 8.11
N GLY A 138 -1.25 -7.66 7.88
CA GLY A 138 -0.94 -8.86 8.67
C GLY A 138 0.49 -8.89 9.16
#